data_AF-A0AAW5Z7Y2-F1
#
_entry.id   AF-A0AAW5Z7Y2-F1
#
_cell.length_a   1.000
_cell.length_b   1.000
_cell.length_c   1.000
_cell.angle_alpha   90.00
_cell.angle_beta   90.00
_cell.angle_gamma   90.00
#
_symmetry.space_group_name_H-M   'P 1'
#
loop_
_entity.id
_entity.type
_entity.pdbx_description
1 polymer ?
#
loop_
_entity_poly.entity_id
_entity_poly.type
_entity_poly.pdbx_seq_one_letter_code
_entity_poly.pdbx_strand_id
1 'polypeptide(L)' 'MKTYPLQSLTLIEAQQKQFALVDTICRHFPGSEFLTRGDLGLTPGLNQPRITQRVEQVLADAF' A
#
# COMPACT_ATOMS: atom_id res chain seq x y z
N MET A 1 -21.25 9.68 -30.47
CA MET A 1 -21.76 9.51 -29.09
C MET A 1 -20.98 10.46 -28.19
N LYS A 2 -21.64 11.20 -27.28
CA LYS A 2 -20.98 12.12 -26.34
C LYS A 2 -20.67 11.38 -25.04
N THR A 3 -19.46 11.54 -24.51
CA THR A 3 -19.02 10.97 -23.22
C THR A 3 -18.44 12.08 -22.32
N TYR A 4 -18.29 11.77 -21.04
CA TYR A 4 -17.76 12.67 -20.03
C TYR A 4 -16.70 11.93 -19.20
N PRO A 5 -15.42 11.95 -19.62
CA PRO A 5 -14.38 11.19 -18.95
C PRO A 5 -14.04 11.78 -17.58
N LEU A 6 -13.45 10.94 -16.72
CA LEU A 6 -12.86 11.39 -15.47
C LEU A 6 -11.63 12.26 -15.75
N GLN A 7 -11.34 13.17 -14.82
CA GLN A 7 -10.14 13.98 -14.88
C GLN A 7 -8.89 13.13 -14.55
N SER A 8 -7.93 13.12 -15.47
CA SER A 8 -6.64 12.48 -15.25
C SER A 8 -5.75 13.32 -14.33
N LEU A 9 -4.87 12.63 -13.59
CA LEU A 9 -3.78 13.26 -12.86
C LEU A 9 -2.72 13.78 -13.82
N THR A 10 -2.10 14.90 -13.47
CA THR A 10 -0.84 15.34 -14.04
C THR A 10 0.31 14.44 -13.56
N LEU A 11 1.46 14.52 -14.24
CA LEU A 11 2.66 13.79 -13.83
C LEU A 11 3.11 14.14 -12.40
N ILE A 12 2.98 15.41 -12.00
CA ILE A 12 3.38 15.87 -10.67
C ILE A 12 2.44 15.31 -9.60
N GLU A 13 1.12 15.36 -9.82
CA GLU A 13 0.14 14.78 -8.88
C GLU A 13 0.30 13.26 -8.76
N ALA A 14 0.61 12.58 -9.87
CA ALA A 14 0.88 11.14 -9.87
C ALA A 14 2.13 10.81 -9.04
N GLN A 15 3.23 11.57 -9.20
CA GLN A 15 4.44 11.40 -8.40
C GLN A 15 4.17 11.64 -6.91
N GLN A 16 3.43 12.69 -6.56
CA GLN A 16 3.09 12.99 -5.18
C GLN A 16 2.29 11.85 -4.53
N LYS A 17 1.30 11.27 -5.24
CA LYS A 17 0.57 10.10 -4.76
C LYS A 17 1.46 8.88 -4.58
N GLN A 18 2.38 8.63 -5.51
CA GLN A 18 3.35 7.55 -5.40
C GLN A 18 4.25 7.72 -4.18
N PHE A 19 4.77 8.93 -3.93
CA PHE A 19 5.62 9.20 -2.77
C PHE A 19 4.86 9.08 -1.45
N ALA A 20 3.62 9.55 -1.38
CA ALA A 20 2.77 9.38 -0.21
C ALA A 20 2.53 7.89 0.13
N LEU A 21 2.32 7.05 -0.89
CA LEU A 21 2.19 5.60 -0.69
C LEU A 21 3.49 4.98 -0.16
N VAL A 22 4.64 5.35 -0.71
CA VAL A 22 5.94 4.83 -0.25
C VAL A 22 6.26 5.30 1.18
N ASP A 23 5.96 6.55 1.52
CA ASP A 23 6.08 7.05 2.90
C ASP A 23 5.23 6.22 3.87
N THR A 24 3.97 5.94 3.48
CA THR A 24 3.07 5.08 4.24
C THR A 24 3.66 3.68 4.46
N ILE A 25 4.23 3.08 3.40
CA ILE A 25 4.95 1.80 3.52
C ILE A 25 6.08 1.91 4.55
N CYS A 26 6.92 2.95 4.48
CA CYS A 26 8.03 3.15 5.41
C CYS A 26 7.58 3.30 6.88
N ARG A 27 6.41 3.92 7.12
CA ARG A 27 5.84 4.06 8.47
C ARG A 27 5.33 2.73 9.04
N HIS A 28 4.78 1.85 8.19
CA HIS A 28 4.27 0.55 8.61
C HIS A 28 5.34 -0.54 8.67
N PHE A 29 6.40 -0.46 7.87
CA PHE A 29 7.48 -1.45 7.78
C PHE A 29 8.82 -0.89 8.28
N PRO A 30 9.05 -0.83 9.61
CA PRO A 30 10.31 -0.35 10.16
C PRO A 30 11.48 -1.32 9.89
N GLY A 31 12.66 -0.75 9.65
CA GLY A 31 13.91 -1.50 9.57
C GLY A 31 13.97 -2.51 8.41
N SER A 32 14.36 -3.74 8.72
CA SER A 32 14.52 -4.82 7.73
C SER A 32 13.23 -5.60 7.45
N GLU A 33 12.12 -5.27 8.10
CA GLU A 33 10.86 -6.04 7.98
C GLU A 33 10.30 -6.06 6.54
N PHE A 34 10.56 -5.00 5.77
CA PHE A 34 10.21 -4.93 4.35
C PHE A 34 11.02 -5.91 3.47
N LEU A 35 12.20 -6.34 3.93
CA LEU A 35 13.15 -7.16 3.16
C LEU A 35 12.99 -8.68 3.42
N THR A 36 11.85 -9.08 3.99
CA THR A 36 11.60 -10.48 4.43
C THR A 36 10.95 -11.37 3.38
N ARG A 37 10.64 -10.84 2.19
CA ARG A 37 9.88 -11.49 1.09
C ARG A 37 8.43 -11.86 1.38
N GLY A 38 7.97 -11.76 2.63
CA GLY A 38 6.61 -12.13 3.03
C GLY A 38 6.55 -13.49 3.75
N ASP A 39 5.72 -13.57 4.79
CA ASP A 39 5.37 -14.83 5.44
C ASP A 39 4.24 -15.56 4.69
N LEU A 40 4.02 -16.83 5.03
CA LEU A 40 3.05 -17.70 4.35
C LEU A 40 2.08 -18.35 5.35
N GLY A 41 0.86 -18.62 4.89
CA GLY A 41 -0.12 -19.42 5.61
C GLY A 41 -1.02 -18.63 6.56
N LEU A 42 -1.63 -19.36 7.48
CA LEU A 42 -2.63 -18.85 8.42
C LEU A 42 -1.98 -18.61 9.78
N THR A 43 -1.50 -17.38 10.00
CA THR A 43 -0.96 -17.01 11.31
C THR A 43 -2.07 -17.10 12.36
N PRO A 44 -1.85 -17.80 13.50
CA PRO A 44 -2.83 -17.87 14.58
C PRO A 44 -3.30 -16.50 15.03
N GLY A 45 -4.62 -16.31 15.12
CA GLY A 45 -5.25 -15.03 15.49
C GLY A 45 -5.44 -14.03 14.33
N LEU A 46 -4.79 -14.24 13.19
CA LEU A 46 -4.95 -13.38 12.00
C LEU A 46 -5.72 -14.07 10.87
N ASN A 47 -5.60 -15.41 10.76
CA ASN A 47 -6.14 -16.18 9.63
C ASN A 47 -5.64 -15.69 8.26
N GLN A 48 -4.45 -15.07 8.25
CA GLN A 48 -3.73 -14.57 7.09
C GLN A 48 -2.24 -14.40 7.44
N PRO A 49 -1.36 -14.13 6.46
CA PRO A 49 0.02 -13.73 6.73
C PRO A 49 0.09 -12.39 7.46
N ARG A 50 1.06 -12.24 8.37
CA ARG A 50 1.32 -10.99 9.10
C ARG A 50 1.66 -9.85 8.15
N ILE A 51 2.46 -10.14 7.13
CA ILE A 51 2.86 -9.15 6.12
C ILE A 51 1.64 -8.69 5.30
N THR A 52 0.72 -9.59 4.96
CA THR A 52 -0.54 -9.24 4.30
C THR A 52 -1.37 -8.28 5.15
N GLN A 53 -1.56 -8.58 6.44
CA GLN A 53 -2.31 -7.69 7.34
C GLN A 53 -1.71 -6.28 7.39
N ARG A 54 -0.37 -6.20 7.44
CA ARG A 54 0.31 -4.91 7.47
C ARG A 54 0.20 -4.15 6.14
N VAL A 55 0.18 -4.85 5.00
CA VAL A 55 -0.12 -4.23 3.70
C VAL A 55 -1.55 -3.68 3.68
N GLU A 56 -2.53 -4.37 4.26
CA GLU A 56 -3.90 -3.86 4.37
C GLU A 56 -3.96 -2.55 5.21
N GLN A 57 -3.15 -2.46 6.27
CA GLN A 57 -3.01 -1.22 7.04
C GLN A 57 -2.40 -0.09 6.21
N VAL A 58 -1.38 -0.37 5.39
CA VAL A 58 -0.80 0.60 4.44
C VAL A 58 -1.86 1.08 3.44
N LEU A 59 -2.65 0.16 2.88
CA LEU A 59 -3.69 0.52 1.91
C LEU A 59 -4.79 1.38 2.56
N ALA A 60 -5.18 1.06 3.79
CA ALA A 60 -6.19 1.81 4.54
C ALA A 60 -5.71 3.22 4.96
N ASP A 61 -4.40 3.43 5.12
CA ASP A 61 -3.83 4.75 5.44
C ASP A 61 -3.54 5.57 4.17
N ALA A 62 -3.29 4.93 3.03
CA ALA A 62 -2.96 5.62 1.78
C ALA A 62 -4.18 6.07 0.95
N PHE A 63 -5.36 5.49 1.17
CA PHE A 63 -6.58 5.69 0.37
C PHE A 63 -7.81 5.96 1.23
#